data_AF-A0A3S0CQN5-F1
#
_entry.id   AF-A0A3S0CQN5-F1
#
_cell.length_a   1.000
_cell.length_b   1.000
_cell.length_c   1.000
_cell.angle_alpha   90.00
_cell.angle_beta   90.00
_cell.angle_gamma   90.00
#
_symmetry.space_group_name_H-M   'P 1'
#
loop_
_entity.id
_entity.type
_entity.pdbx_description
1 polymer ?
#
loop_
_entity_poly.entity_id
_entity_poly.type
_entity_poly.pdbx_seq_one_letter_code
_entity_poly.pdbx_strand_id
1 'polypeptide(L)' 'MTNIIKTQIHISNIKIGDTIEHQGSLVTVNKNDISKGFCDITFRGDASKKYLTKITFKVPTNLGIVLR' A
#
# COMPACT_ATOMS: atom_id res chain seq x y z
N MET A 1 21.90 4.05 1.64
CA MET A 1 21.22 3.05 0.78
C MET A 1 19.74 3.09 1.11
N THR A 2 18.89 3.52 0.17
CA THR A 2 17.44 3.59 0.43
C THR A 2 16.82 2.24 0.04
N ASN A 3 16.60 1.38 1.03
CA ASN A 3 16.00 0.04 0.84
C ASN A 3 14.49 0.08 0.56
N ILE A 4 13.96 1.25 0.20
CA ILE A 4 12.54 1.55 0.13
C ILE A 4 12.23 1.98 -1.30
N ILE A 5 11.33 1.24 -1.96
CA ILE A 5 10.75 1.62 -3.25
C ILE A 5 9.38 2.20 -2.96
N LYS A 6 9.14 3.44 -3.39
CA LYS A 6 7.82 4.07 -3.36
C LYS A 6 7.19 3.98 -4.74
N THR A 7 5.97 3.47 -4.84
CA THR A 7 5.24 3.33 -6.10
C THR A 7 3.81 3.82 -5.90
N GLN A 8 3.32 4.67 -6.79
CA GLN A 8 1.91 5.06 -6.77
C GLN A 8 1.06 3.94 -7.36
N ILE A 9 0.06 3.51 -6.61
CA ILE A 9 -0.89 2.47 -7.02
C ILE A 9 -2.32 2.97 -6.84
N HIS A 10 -3.21 2.52 -7.72
CA HIS A 10 -4.64 2.80 -7.59
C HIS A 10 -5.22 2.01 -6.40
N ILE A 11 -6.21 2.57 -5.69
CA ILE A 11 -6.82 1.92 -4.52
C ILE A 11 -7.38 0.54 -4.85
N SER A 12 -7.93 0.35 -6.06
CA SER A 12 -8.46 -0.94 -6.50
C SER A 12 -7.43 -2.05 -6.59
N ASN A 13 -6.14 -1.71 -6.70
CA ASN A 13 -5.04 -2.67 -6.87
C ASN A 13 -4.34 -3.00 -5.55
N ILE A 14 -4.78 -2.39 -4.45
CA ILE A 14 -4.23 -2.65 -3.12
C ILE A 14 -4.63 -4.06 -2.67
N LYS A 15 -3.66 -4.78 -2.09
CA LYS A 15 -3.91 -6.09 -1.49
C LYS A 15 -3.73 -6.05 0.02
N ILE A 16 -4.44 -6.96 0.69
CA ILE A 16 -4.25 -7.18 2.14
C ILE A 16 -2.80 -7.60 2.39
N GLY A 17 -2.16 -6.96 3.37
CA GLY A 17 -0.75 -7.16 3.69
C GLY A 17 0.22 -6.19 2.99
N ASP A 18 -0.24 -5.39 2.02
CA ASP A 18 0.58 -4.34 1.44
C ASP A 18 0.91 -3.25 2.46
N THR A 19 2.11 -2.67 2.36
CA THR A 19 2.47 -1.48 3.14
C THR A 19 2.24 -0.23 2.29
N ILE A 20 1.49 0.74 2.81
CA ILE A 20 1.20 1.98 2.11
C ILE A 20 1.42 3.18 3.02
N GLU A 21 1.71 4.33 2.43
CA GLU A 21 1.76 5.61 3.10
C GLU A 21 0.37 6.28 3.02
N HIS A 22 -0.28 6.45 4.17
CA HIS A 22 -1.59 7.08 4.29
C HIS A 22 -1.53 8.17 5.36
N GLN A 23 -1.89 9.41 5.00
CA GLN A 23 -1.86 10.58 5.88
C GLN A 23 -0.50 10.82 6.58
N GLY A 24 0.61 10.56 5.88
CA GLY A 24 1.97 10.74 6.41
C GLY A 24 2.45 9.63 7.35
N SER A 25 1.65 8.58 7.55
CA SER A 25 2.00 7.40 8.33
C SER A 25 2.10 6.16 7.43
N LEU A 26 3.02 5.25 7.78
CA LEU A 26 3.11 3.93 7.15
C LEU A 26 2.12 2.98 7.81
N VAL A 27 1.26 2.39 7.01
CA VAL A 27 0.22 1.47 7.48
C VAL A 27 0.24 0.20 6.64
N THR A 28 0.07 -0.93 7.31
CA THR A 28 -0.20 -2.21 6.64
C THR A 28 -1.69 -2.32 6.39
N VAL A 29 -2.04 -2.71 5.17
CA VAL A 29 -3.43 -2.84 4.74
C VAL A 29 -4.05 -4.08 5.37
N ASN A 30 -5.07 -3.88 6.21
CA ASN A 30 -5.88 -4.97 6.73
C ASN A 30 -7.16 -5.19 5.92
N LYS A 31 -7.79 -6.35 6.10
CA LYS A 31 -9.07 -6.69 5.43
C LYS A 31 -10.16 -5.64 5.70
N ASN A 32 -10.19 -5.07 6.90
CA ASN A 32 -11.20 -4.08 7.31
C ASN A 32 -10.88 -2.66 6.80
N ASP A 33 -9.67 -2.42 6.29
CA ASP A 33 -9.28 -1.11 5.76
C ASP A 33 -9.81 -0.89 4.34
N ILE A 34 -10.13 -1.97 3.61
CA ILE A 34 -10.66 -1.91 2.25
C ILE A 34 -12.18 -2.10 2.33
N SER A 35 -12.94 -1.09 1.94
CA SER A 35 -14.39 -1.14 1.88
C SER A 35 -14.91 -0.72 0.52
N LYS A 36 -16.11 -1.20 0.14
CA LYS A 36 -16.79 -0.75 -1.07
C LYS A 36 -17.64 0.46 -0.72
N GLY A 37 -17.25 1.64 -1.18
CA GLY A 37 -18.01 2.88 -1.03
C GLY A 37 -19.12 3.01 -2.07
N PHE A 38 -19.76 4.19 -2.08
CA PHE A 38 -20.89 4.50 -2.96
C PHE A 38 -20.51 4.48 -4.46
N CYS A 39 -19.29 4.91 -4.81
CA CYS A 39 -18.83 5.01 -6.20
C CYS A 39 -17.56 4.20 -6.55
N ASP A 40 -16.84 3.66 -5.58
CA ASP A 40 -15.64 2.83 -5.82
C ASP A 40 -15.17 2.17 -4.50
N ILE A 41 -14.07 1.42 -4.55
CA ILE A 41 -13.33 0.96 -3.37
C ILE A 41 -12.75 2.17 -2.63
N THR A 42 -12.96 2.22 -1.33
CA THR A 42 -12.45 3.23 -0.42
C THR A 42 -11.45 2.60 0.55
N PHE A 43 -10.39 3.35 0.87
CA PHE A 43 -9.42 2.93 1.87
C PHE A 43 -9.62 3.73 3.15
N ARG A 44 -9.96 3.05 4.26
CA ARG A 44 -10.29 3.66 5.56
C ARG A 44 -11.34 4.78 5.50
N GLY A 45 -12.32 4.62 4.60
CA GLY A 45 -13.37 5.62 4.40
C GLY A 45 -12.93 6.88 3.64
N ASP A 46 -11.67 6.97 3.21
CA ASP A 46 -11.20 8.02 2.31
C ASP A 46 -11.52 7.61 0.86
N ALA A 47 -12.53 8.26 0.30
CA ALA A 47 -12.92 8.14 -1.11
C ALA A 47 -12.30 9.22 -2.01
N SER A 48 -11.61 10.21 -1.42
CA SER A 48 -11.14 11.40 -2.16
C SER A 48 -9.86 11.10 -2.92
N LYS A 49 -9.01 10.21 -2.38
CA LYS A 49 -7.74 9.84 -2.99
C LYS A 49 -7.90 8.55 -3.76
N LYS A 50 -7.73 8.59 -5.08
CA LYS A 50 -7.75 7.37 -5.93
C LYS A 50 -6.43 6.61 -5.96
N TYR A 51 -5.33 7.29 -5.63
CA TYR A 51 -3.98 6.75 -5.67
C TYR A 51 -3.33 6.83 -4.29
N LEU A 52 -2.67 5.76 -3.88
CA LEU A 52 -1.89 5.66 -2.65
C LEU A 52 -0.45 5.28 -2.97
N THR A 53 0.47 5.72 -2.12
CA THR A 53 1.88 5.38 -2.26
C THR A 53 2.12 4.03 -1.58
N LYS A 54 2.32 2.98 -2.37
CA LYS A 54 2.80 1.69 -1.89
C LYS A 54 4.28 1.77 -1.58
N ILE A 55 4.66 1.16 -0.46
CA ILE A 55 6.02 1.00 -0.04
C ILE A 55 6.40 -0.46 -0.15
N THR A 56 7.48 -0.72 -0.89
CA THR A 56 8.08 -2.05 -1.03
C THR A 56 9.51 -2.02 -0.50
N PHE A 57 9.85 -2.96 0.35
CA PHE A 57 11.17 -3.07 0.95
C PHE A 57 12.04 -4.03 0.15
N LYS A 58 13.27 -3.61 -0.13
CA LYS A 58 14.33 -4.47 -0.68
C LYS A 58 14.99 -5.20 0.48
N VAL A 59 14.69 -6.48 0.63
CA VAL A 59 15.25 -7.32 1.69
C VAL A 59 16.34 -8.21 1.11
N PRO A 60 17.60 -8.11 1.56
CA PRO A 60 18.63 -9.05 1.19
C PRO A 60 18.33 -10.41 1.85
N THR A 61 18.39 -11.47 1.06
CA THR A 61 18.23 -12.86 1.49
C THR A 61 19.43 -13.67 1.01
N ASN A 62 19.62 -14.88 1.54
CA ASN A 62 20.69 -15.78 1.10
C ASN A 62 20.62 -16.13 -0.40
N LEU A 63 19.49 -15.88 -1.07
CA LEU A 63 19.27 -16.14 -2.50
C LEU A 63 19.25 -14.86 -3.36
N GLY A 64 19.54 -13.68 -2.80
CA GLY A 64 19.51 -12.39 -3.50
C GLY A 64 18.55 -11.37 -2.87
N ILE A 65 18.20 -10.31 -3.62
CA ILE A 65 17.30 -9.26 -3.14
C ILE A 65 15.85 -9.62 -3.47
N VAL A 66 15.01 -9.72 -2.44
CA VAL A 66 13.56 -9.95 -2.58
C VAL A 66 12.82 -8.63 -2.34
N LEU A 67 11.80 -8.38 -3.15
CA LEU A 67 10.88 -7.26 -2.98
C LEU A 67 9.69 -7.72 -2.13
N ARG A 68 9.45 -7.03 -1.02
CA ARG A 68 8.39 -7.36 -0.07
C ARG A 68 7.52 -6.17 0.27
#